data_AF-A0A8J2LBP1-F1
#
_entry.id   AF-A0A8J2LBP1-F1
#
_cell.length_a   1.000
_cell.length_b   1.000
_cell.length_c   1.000
_cell.angle_alpha   90.00
_cell.angle_beta   90.00
_cell.angle_gamma   90.00
#
_symmetry.space_group_name_H-M   'P 1'
#
loop_
_entity.id
_entity.type
_entity.pdbx_description
1 polymer ?
#
loop_
_entity_poly.entity_id
_entity_poly.type
_entity_poly.pdbx_seq_one_letter_code
_entity_poly.pdbx_strand_id
1 'polypeptide(L)' 'MNAVGPFICYGRTRAAFCKNIFFIFAGFNKHQTTVRAATLVVGHTPSSTSAKTVVHFFQYAKTPRFQRFDYGQDLNVLN' A
#
# COMPACT_ATOMS: atom_id res chain seq x y z
N MET A 1 -13.25 4.77 -14.25
CA MET A 1 -12.52 4.98 -12.98
C MET A 1 -11.15 5.67 -13.18
N ASN A 2 -10.96 6.44 -14.26
CA ASN A 2 -9.63 6.95 -14.65
C ASN A 2 -9.38 8.41 -14.24
N ALA A 3 -10.30 9.02 -13.47
CA ALA A 3 -10.28 10.45 -13.17
C ALA A 3 -9.70 10.80 -11.78
N VAL A 4 -9.61 9.83 -10.86
CA VAL A 4 -9.14 10.08 -9.48
C VAL A 4 -7.63 10.25 -9.40
N GLY A 5 -6.86 9.41 -10.11
CA GLY A 5 -5.40 9.50 -10.17
C GLY A 5 -4.90 10.87 -10.64
N PRO A 6 -5.40 11.40 -11.77
CA PRO A 6 -5.13 12.77 -12.19
C PRO A 6 -5.60 13.78 -11.13
N PHE A 7 -6.81 13.67 -10.58
CA PHE A 7 -7.28 14.67 -9.60
C PHE A 7 -6.36 14.80 -8.37
N ILE A 8 -5.86 13.69 -7.84
CA ILE A 8 -5.02 13.65 -6.64
C ILE A 8 -3.56 13.99 -6.98
N CYS A 9 -3.04 13.50 -8.11
CA CYS A 9 -1.61 13.57 -8.45
C CYS A 9 -1.27 14.56 -9.59
N TYR A 10 -2.19 15.44 -10.01
CA TYR A 10 -1.94 16.42 -11.08
C TYR A 10 -1.20 17.67 -10.58
N GLY A 11 -0.20 18.14 -11.33
CA GLY A 11 0.66 19.27 -10.96
C GLY A 11 1.98 18.84 -10.30
N ARG A 12 3.02 19.65 -10.47
CA ARG A 12 4.43 19.27 -10.17
C ARG A 12 4.66 18.85 -8.71
N THR A 13 4.10 19.57 -7.75
CA THR A 13 4.23 19.28 -6.30
C THR A 13 3.46 18.04 -5.87
N ARG A 14 2.19 17.91 -6.27
CA ARG A 14 1.35 16.74 -5.96
C ARG A 14 1.88 15.45 -6.60
N ALA A 15 2.38 15.53 -7.83
CA ALA A 15 2.99 14.40 -8.51
C ALA A 15 4.25 13.88 -7.79
N ALA A 16 5.09 14.78 -7.27
CA ALA A 16 6.26 14.39 -6.47
C ALA A 16 5.85 13.71 -5.15
N PHE A 17 4.83 14.24 -4.49
CA PHE A 17 4.26 13.64 -3.27
C PHE A 17 3.69 12.24 -3.53
N CYS A 18 2.84 12.07 -4.55
CA CYS A 18 2.30 10.76 -4.92
C CYS A 18 3.40 9.74 -5.25
N LYS A 19 4.44 10.16 -5.98
CA LYS A 19 5.58 9.31 -6.31
C LYS A 19 6.33 8.86 -5.05
N ASN A 20 6.53 9.75 -4.08
CA ASN A 20 7.20 9.40 -2.82
C ASN A 20 6.35 8.45 -1.96
N ILE A 21 5.04 8.66 -1.86
CA ILE A 21 4.14 7.73 -1.17
C ILE A 21 4.20 6.35 -1.82
N PHE A 22 4.11 6.29 -3.15
CA PHE A 22 4.22 5.03 -3.88
C PHE A 22 5.52 4.29 -3.55
N PHE A 23 6.64 5.01 -3.46
CA PHE A 23 7.94 4.41 -3.10
C PHE A 23 8.05 3.92 -1.67
N ILE A 24 7.32 4.49 -0.71
CA ILE A 24 7.28 3.98 0.67
C ILE A 24 6.68 2.56 0.69
N PHE A 25 5.67 2.30 -0.13
CA PHE A 25 4.99 1.00 -0.17
C PHE A 25 5.64 0.00 -1.14
N ALA A 26 6.10 0.45 -2.30
CA ALA A 26 6.58 -0.42 -3.38
C ALA A 26 8.12 -0.46 -3.53
N GLY A 27 8.85 0.38 -2.80
CA GLY A 27 10.31 0.52 -2.89
C GLY A 27 10.77 1.58 -3.89
N PHE A 28 11.92 2.19 -3.62
CA PHE A 28 12.47 3.27 -4.43
C PHE A 28 13.17 2.75 -5.69
N ASN A 29 12.61 3.04 -6.87
CA ASN A 29 13.30 2.83 -8.14
C ASN A 29 13.03 4.00 -9.11
N LYS A 30 13.86 5.05 -9.02
CA LYS A 30 13.69 6.27 -9.82
C LYS A 30 13.93 6.05 -11.31
N HIS A 31 14.79 5.11 -11.69
CA HIS A 31 15.12 4.84 -13.10
C HIS A 31 13.97 4.16 -13.85
N GLN A 32 13.23 3.28 -13.17
CA GLN A 32 12.08 2.56 -13.76
C GLN A 32 10.74 3.26 -13.51
N THR A 33 10.67 4.22 -12.58
CA THR A 33 9.40 4.86 -12.18
C THR A 33 9.27 6.28 -12.72
N THR A 34 8.57 6.39 -13.85
CA THR A 34 8.17 7.68 -14.43
C THR A 34 6.98 8.29 -13.66
N VAL A 35 6.83 9.62 -13.72
CA VAL A 35 5.72 10.33 -13.05
C VAL A 35 4.36 9.89 -13.58
N ARG A 36 4.26 9.61 -14.88
CA ARG A 36 3.03 9.14 -15.53
C ARG A 36 2.64 7.74 -15.06
N ALA A 37 3.61 6.83 -14.98
CA ALA A 37 3.38 5.48 -14.45
C ALA A 37 2.94 5.53 -12.98
N ALA A 38 3.62 6.32 -12.13
CA ALA A 38 3.22 6.48 -10.73
C ALA A 38 1.81 7.05 -10.57
N THR A 39 1.45 8.07 -11.36
CA THR A 39 0.11 8.69 -11.32
C THR A 39 -0.99 7.71 -11.74
N LEU A 40 -0.72 6.88 -12.75
CA LEU A 40 -1.66 5.84 -13.18
C LEU A 40 -1.85 4.78 -12.10
N VAL A 41 -0.76 4.26 -11.53
CA VAL A 41 -0.80 3.21 -10.51
C VAL A 41 -1.52 3.71 -9.25
N VAL A 42 -1.19 4.90 -8.76
CA VAL A 42 -1.86 5.52 -7.60
C VAL A 42 -3.34 5.81 -7.88
N GLY A 43 -3.71 6.07 -9.13
CA GLY A 43 -5.10 6.24 -9.54
C GLY A 43 -5.97 4.97 -9.45
N HIS A 44 -5.34 3.78 -9.47
CA HIS A 44 -6.02 2.49 -9.42
C HIS A 44 -5.70 1.67 -8.16
N THR A 45 -4.71 2.09 -7.38
CA THR A 45 -4.15 1.33 -6.25
C THR A 45 -4.21 2.20 -4.99
N PRO A 46 -4.75 1.68 -3.87
CA PRO A 46 -5.16 0.30 -3.62
C PRO A 46 -6.59 0.02 -4.12
N SER A 47 -6.83 -1.16 -4.69
CA SER A 47 -8.16 -1.62 -5.13
C SER A 47 -9.08 -2.04 -3.97
N SER A 48 -8.90 -1.44 -2.78
CA SER A 48 -9.46 -1.80 -1.47
C SER A 48 -8.89 -3.10 -0.85
N THR A 49 -8.76 -3.11 0.48
CA THR A 49 -8.38 -4.28 1.28
C THR A 49 -9.00 -4.17 2.67
N SER A 50 -9.07 -5.27 3.42
CA SER A 50 -9.63 -5.27 4.77
C SER A 50 -8.62 -4.73 5.80
N ALA A 51 -9.12 -4.08 6.87
CA ALA A 51 -8.28 -3.66 7.99
C ALA A 51 -7.52 -4.85 8.62
N LYS A 52 -8.15 -6.03 8.65
CA LYS A 52 -7.55 -7.28 9.14
C LYS A 52 -6.30 -7.67 8.34
N THR A 53 -6.33 -7.52 7.02
CA THR A 53 -5.16 -7.76 6.16
C THR A 53 -4.00 -6.84 6.53
N VAL A 54 -4.28 -5.55 6.76
CA VAL A 54 -3.26 -4.56 7.15
C VAL A 54 -2.64 -4.93 8.51
N VAL A 55 -3.47 -5.26 9.50
CA VAL A 55 -3.00 -5.73 10.82
C VAL A 55 -2.18 -7.02 10.70
N HIS A 56 -2.55 -7.93 9.81
CA HIS A 56 -1.81 -9.16 9.59
C HIS A 56 -0.38 -8.92 9.09
N PHE A 57 -0.21 -7.99 8.15
CA PHE A 57 1.12 -7.60 7.68
C PHE A 57 1.96 -6.98 8.81
N PHE A 58 1.35 -6.23 9.72
CA PHE A 58 2.05 -5.73 10.90
C PHE A 58 2.45 -6.85 11.87
N GLN A 59 1.61 -7.88 12.05
CA GLN A 59 1.96 -9.06 12.85
C GLN A 59 3.18 -9.78 12.26
N TYR A 60 3.21 -9.97 10.94
CA TYR A 60 4.36 -10.54 10.23
C TYR A 60 5.62 -9.69 10.37
N ALA A 61 5.50 -8.37 10.28
CA ALA A 61 6.64 -7.45 10.44
C ALA A 61 7.22 -7.47 11.86
N LYS A 62 6.37 -7.59 12.89
CA LYS A 62 6.80 -7.65 14.31
C LYS A 62 7.36 -9.02 14.68
N THR A 63 6.72 -10.08 14.21
CA THR A 63 7.08 -11.46 14.48
C THR A 63 7.21 -12.17 13.14
N PRO A 64 8.43 -12.39 12.62
CA PRO A 64 8.68 -12.86 11.25
C PRO A 64 8.38 -14.36 11.12
N ARG A 65 7.12 -14.73 11.34
CA ARG A 65 6.57 -16.07 11.21
C ARG A 65 5.51 -16.01 10.13
N PHE A 66 5.65 -16.87 9.13
CA PHE A 66 4.62 -17.06 8.13
C PHE A 66 3.52 -17.97 8.71
N GLN A 67 2.47 -17.35 9.23
CA GLN A 67 1.37 -18.02 9.95
C GLN A 67 0.04 -17.32 9.65
N ARG A 68 -1.07 -17.92 10.10
CA ARG A 68 -2.41 -17.31 10.00
C ARG A 68 -2.52 -16.03 10.84
N PHE A 69 -3.58 -15.25 10.62
CA PHE A 69 -3.88 -14.08 11.45
C PHE A 69 -3.94 -14.45 12.92
N ASP A 70 -3.18 -13.72 13.74
CA ASP A 70 -3.15 -13.91 15.19
C ASP A 70 -4.29 -13.08 15.82
N TYR A 71 -5.30 -13.73 16.37
CA TYR A 71 -6.41 -13.07 17.07
C TYR A 71 -6.11 -12.84 18.56
N GLY A 72 -4.94 -13.26 19.06
CA GLY A 72 -4.61 -13.35 20.47
C GLY A 72 -4.78 -14.76 21.03
N GLN A 73 -4.24 -14.99 22.23
CA GLN A 73 -4.15 -16.32 22.84
C GLN A 73 -5.52 -17.01 22.98
N ASP A 74 -6.50 -16.31 23.56
CA ASP A 74 -7.82 -16.90 23.85
C ASP A 74 -8.61 -17.21 22.58
N LEU A 75 -8.53 -16.34 21.56
CA LEU A 75 -9.29 -16.52 20.32
C LEU A 75 -8.65 -17.52 19.35
N ASN A 76 -7.33 -17.69 19.40
CA ASN A 76 -6.65 -18.67 18.55
C ASN A 76 -6.86 -20.12 19.00
N VAL A 77 -7.19 -20.36 20.28
CA VAL A 77 -7.46 -21.72 20.79
C VAL A 77 -8.92 -22.13 20.63
N LEU A 78 -9.83 -21.15 20.51
CA LEU A 78 -11.26 -21.37 20.36
C LEU A 78 -11.70 -21.56 18.90
N ASN A 79 -10.82 -21.32 17.93
CA ASN A 79 -11.11 -21.30 16.50
C ASN A 79 -10.12 -22.13 15.69
#